data_AF-A0A1C6SEE6-F1
#
_entry.id   AF-A0A1C6SEE6-F1
#
_cell.length_a   1.000
_cell.length_b   1.000
_cell.length_c   1.000
_cell.angle_alpha   90.00
_cell.angle_beta   90.00
_cell.angle_gamma   90.00
#
_symmetry.space_group_name_H-M   'P 1'
#
loop_
_entity.id
_entity.type
_entity.pdbx_description
1 polymer ?
#
loop_
_entity_poly.entity_id
_entity_poly.type
_entity_poly.pdbx_seq_one_letter_code
_entity_poly.pdbx_strand_id
1 'polypeptide(L)'
;MKYRTYLRRRGVLLTIAVLALLVGASTTTYVVARPSPADQPVLTLGGAKADGGPARGAAGYTYQRSKDPDRTEIIDSSGEPVAVMTDGARTAHIYGPPRTFEEPRFTDAKIETKMWVRLAPQAWHAGAEQETWFIDWLAAARKDRSPDVLAIAFEYVDGAPVKKDNQGQQYSGDASFGPPDPADPEGRAERSDFYDYLGMGWTFLDGKIGAPDPARALALDCSGFLRMVYGHRLGYPLRGTNTPGEGLPRRAYAMAEFGPGVQLMPNTGQRARGIDRLLPGDLVFFNAQPIPTGQIDHSGIYLGLDDGGHHRFISSRSQTDGPTMGDLSGEPLLDGVGYWPDRFRTARRI
;
A
#
# COMPACT_ATOMS: atom_id res chain seq x y z
N MET A 1 -52.34 31.23 -43.69
CA MET A 1 -51.66 30.07 -44.30
C MET A 1 -51.38 29.03 -43.23
N LYS A 2 -51.84 27.79 -43.43
CA LYS A 2 -51.62 26.64 -42.53
C LYS A 2 -50.30 25.94 -42.91
N TYR A 3 -49.40 25.70 -41.95
CA TYR A 3 -48.35 24.67 -42.02
C TYR A 3 -48.17 24.09 -40.61
N ARG A 4 -48.88 23.00 -40.29
CA ARG A 4 -48.42 21.60 -40.28
C ARG A 4 -47.28 21.31 -39.30
N THR A 5 -47.71 20.97 -38.08
CA THR A 5 -47.04 20.13 -37.09
C THR A 5 -46.75 18.74 -37.68
N TYR A 6 -45.50 18.28 -37.70
CA TYR A 6 -45.15 16.84 -37.69
C TYR A 6 -43.67 16.68 -37.32
N LEU A 7 -43.37 15.60 -36.57
CA LEU A 7 -42.04 15.06 -36.20
C LEU A 7 -41.32 15.68 -34.99
N ARG A 8 -41.82 15.38 -33.78
CA ARG A 8 -41.00 15.40 -32.55
C ARG A 8 -41.43 14.37 -31.49
N ARG A 9 -41.77 13.15 -31.90
CA ARG A 9 -42.18 12.07 -30.96
C ARG A 9 -41.52 10.70 -31.15
N ARG A 10 -40.80 10.44 -32.25
CA ARG A 10 -40.11 9.14 -32.45
C ARG A 10 -38.67 9.10 -31.92
N GLY A 11 -37.95 10.22 -31.88
CA GLY A 11 -36.58 10.27 -31.36
C GLY A 11 -36.48 10.06 -29.84
N VAL A 12 -37.38 10.67 -29.07
CA VAL A 12 -37.32 10.67 -27.59
C VAL A 12 -37.69 9.32 -26.99
N LEU A 13 -38.58 8.55 -27.62
CA LEU A 13 -38.97 7.22 -27.13
C LEU A 13 -37.89 6.16 -27.39
N LEU A 14 -37.09 6.30 -28.46
CA LEU A 14 -35.96 5.41 -28.75
C LEU A 14 -34.79 5.62 -27.78
N THR A 15 -34.54 6.86 -27.34
CA THR A 15 -33.46 7.16 -26.39
C THR A 15 -33.75 6.62 -24.99
N ILE A 16 -35.01 6.67 -24.54
CA ILE A 16 -35.42 6.15 -23.22
C ILE A 16 -35.42 4.61 -23.19
N ALA A 17 -35.83 3.96 -24.28
CA ALA A 17 -35.83 2.49 -24.37
C ALA A 17 -34.40 1.90 -24.36
N VAL A 18 -33.45 2.56 -25.03
CA VAL A 18 -32.03 2.14 -25.03
C VAL A 18 -31.39 2.35 -23.66
N LEU A 19 -31.70 3.45 -22.95
CA LEU A 19 -31.19 3.70 -21.60
C LEU A 19 -31.74 2.69 -20.58
N ALA A 20 -33.03 2.34 -20.68
CA ALA A 20 -33.65 1.33 -19.81
C ALA A 20 -33.11 -0.09 -20.06
N LEU A 21 -32.79 -0.44 -21.31
CA LEU A 21 -32.12 -1.70 -21.64
C LEU A 21 -30.66 -1.75 -21.15
N LEU A 22 -29.94 -0.62 -21.16
CA LEU A 22 -28.57 -0.55 -20.63
C LEU A 22 -28.54 -0.60 -19.09
N VAL A 23 -29.48 0.06 -18.40
CA VAL A 23 -29.61 -0.01 -16.94
C VAL A 23 -30.15 -1.38 -16.48
N GLY A 24 -31.06 -1.98 -17.25
CA GLY A 24 -31.56 -3.33 -16.99
C GLY A 24 -30.49 -4.40 -17.23
N ALA A 25 -29.70 -4.28 -18.29
CA ALA A 25 -28.59 -5.19 -18.56
C ALA A 25 -27.48 -5.05 -17.50
N SER A 26 -27.12 -3.83 -17.07
CA SER A 26 -26.09 -3.61 -16.05
C SER A 26 -26.51 -4.09 -14.66
N THR A 27 -27.78 -3.91 -14.29
CA THR A 27 -28.30 -4.42 -13.01
C THR A 27 -28.45 -5.94 -13.02
N THR A 28 -28.77 -6.56 -14.16
CA THR A 28 -28.88 -8.02 -14.27
C THR A 28 -27.51 -8.72 -14.26
N THR A 29 -26.47 -8.14 -14.87
CA THR A 29 -25.08 -8.64 -14.68
C THR A 29 -24.56 -8.42 -13.26
N TYR A 30 -24.89 -7.29 -12.63
CA TYR A 30 -24.45 -6.99 -11.26
C TYR A 30 -25.08 -7.90 -10.19
N VAL A 31 -26.32 -8.36 -10.39
CA VAL A 31 -26.99 -9.27 -9.44
C VAL A 31 -26.57 -10.73 -9.63
N VAL A 32 -26.14 -11.13 -10.84
CA VAL A 32 -25.67 -12.51 -11.12
C VAL A 32 -24.18 -12.69 -10.77
N ALA A 33 -23.42 -11.62 -10.58
CA ALA A 33 -21.99 -11.65 -10.26
C ALA A 33 -21.66 -11.22 -8.82
N ARG A 34 -22.59 -11.39 -7.86
CA ARG A 34 -22.23 -11.25 -6.44
C ARG A 34 -21.36 -12.45 -6.03
N PRO A 35 -20.08 -12.24 -5.64
CA PRO A 35 -19.28 -13.31 -5.06
C PRO A 35 -19.98 -13.80 -3.79
N SER A 36 -20.10 -15.11 -3.62
CA SER A 36 -20.52 -15.68 -2.35
C SER A 36 -19.52 -15.26 -1.26
N PRO A 37 -19.88 -15.15 0.03
CA PRO A 37 -18.90 -14.98 1.10
C PRO A 37 -17.82 -16.11 1.16
N ALA A 38 -18.05 -17.21 0.43
CA ALA A 38 -17.10 -18.29 0.21
C ALA A 38 -16.13 -18.07 -0.99
N ASP A 39 -16.38 -17.07 -1.83
CA ASP A 39 -15.55 -16.67 -3.00
C ASP A 39 -14.53 -15.58 -2.64
N GLN A 40 -14.20 -15.43 -1.34
CA GLN A 40 -13.00 -14.70 -0.95
C GLN A 40 -11.83 -15.28 -1.76
N PRO A 41 -11.09 -14.47 -2.54
CA PRO A 41 -9.93 -14.97 -3.25
C PRO A 41 -9.03 -15.61 -2.20
N VAL A 42 -8.89 -16.93 -2.28
CA VAL A 42 -7.71 -17.58 -1.72
C VAL A 42 -6.57 -16.80 -2.34
N LEU A 43 -5.81 -16.08 -1.51
CA LEU A 43 -4.52 -15.55 -1.90
C LEU A 43 -3.72 -16.78 -2.35
N THR A 44 -3.81 -17.13 -3.63
CA THR A 44 -2.86 -17.97 -4.30
C THR A 44 -1.59 -17.15 -4.27
N LEU A 45 -0.83 -17.36 -3.18
CA LEU A 45 0.55 -16.97 -3.02
C LEU A 45 1.19 -17.19 -4.40
N GLY A 46 1.60 -16.10 -5.06
CA GLY A 46 1.99 -16.08 -6.46
C GLY A 46 2.75 -17.35 -6.83
N GLY A 47 2.36 -17.96 -7.97
CA GLY A 47 2.50 -19.38 -8.35
C GLY A 47 3.90 -20.00 -8.30
N ALA A 48 4.58 -19.87 -7.18
CA ALA A 48 5.87 -20.41 -6.88
C ALA A 48 5.69 -21.83 -6.38
N LYS A 49 6.37 -22.76 -7.01
CA LYS A 49 6.43 -24.15 -6.56
C LYS A 49 7.19 -24.21 -5.25
N ALA A 50 6.64 -24.96 -4.30
CA ALA A 50 7.35 -25.38 -3.10
C ALA A 50 8.65 -26.10 -3.51
N ASP A 51 9.78 -25.65 -2.99
CA ASP A 51 11.07 -26.29 -3.22
C ASP A 51 11.59 -26.81 -1.88
N GLY A 52 11.53 -28.13 -1.69
CA GLY A 52 11.92 -28.81 -0.45
C GLY A 52 10.72 -29.28 0.40
N GLY A 53 10.93 -30.40 1.11
CA GLY A 53 9.92 -30.99 1.98
C GLY A 53 9.66 -30.16 3.25
N PRO A 54 8.45 -30.23 3.82
CA PRO A 54 8.08 -29.46 5.01
C PRO A 54 9.01 -29.79 6.19
N ALA A 55 9.64 -28.76 6.76
CA ALA A 55 10.37 -28.87 8.02
C ALA A 55 9.40 -28.67 9.19
N ARG A 56 9.40 -29.59 10.16
CA ARG A 56 8.62 -29.44 11.39
C ARG A 56 9.38 -28.56 12.39
N GLY A 57 8.75 -27.47 12.80
CA GLY A 57 9.23 -26.53 13.79
C GLY A 57 9.04 -26.95 15.24
N ALA A 58 9.79 -26.29 16.14
CA ALA A 58 9.71 -26.47 17.60
C ALA A 58 8.31 -26.18 18.22
N ALA A 59 7.41 -25.52 17.48
CA ALA A 59 6.08 -25.12 17.95
C ALA A 59 4.91 -25.85 17.25
N GLY A 60 5.16 -26.97 16.57
CA GLY A 60 4.12 -27.67 15.80
C GLY A 60 3.71 -26.97 14.50
N TYR A 61 4.45 -25.93 14.10
CA TYR A 61 4.33 -25.35 12.76
C TYR A 61 5.06 -26.19 11.73
N THR A 62 4.55 -26.12 10.50
CA THR A 62 5.23 -26.55 9.29
C THR A 62 5.79 -25.31 8.60
N TYR A 63 7.06 -25.37 8.23
CA TYR A 63 7.74 -24.35 7.46
C TYR A 63 7.97 -24.85 6.04
N GLN A 64 7.36 -24.16 5.08
CA GLN A 64 7.43 -24.48 3.66
C GLN A 64 8.19 -23.38 2.91
N ARG A 65 9.21 -23.79 2.15
CA ARG A 65 10.00 -22.86 1.35
C ARG A 65 9.41 -22.70 -0.04
N SER A 66 9.33 -21.45 -0.47
CA SER A 66 8.89 -21.04 -1.79
C SER A 66 9.89 -20.03 -2.37
N LYS A 67 9.96 -19.94 -3.71
CA LYS A 67 10.85 -19.02 -4.43
C LYS A 67 10.07 -17.88 -5.08
N ASP A 68 10.78 -16.94 -5.70
CA ASP A 68 10.21 -15.82 -6.47
C ASP A 68 9.18 -14.94 -5.72
N PRO A 69 9.55 -14.28 -4.60
CA PRO A 69 10.86 -14.29 -3.95
C PRO A 69 11.02 -15.46 -2.97
N ASP A 70 12.28 -15.72 -2.58
CA ASP A 70 12.63 -16.66 -1.52
C ASP A 70 11.90 -16.30 -0.22
N ARG A 71 11.09 -17.23 0.28
CA ARG A 71 10.21 -17.01 1.43
C ARG A 71 9.89 -18.31 2.15
N THR A 72 9.48 -18.18 3.41
CA THR A 72 8.91 -19.25 4.22
C THR A 72 7.43 -18.99 4.47
N GLU A 73 6.60 -19.94 4.07
CA GLU A 73 5.19 -20.03 4.43
C GLU A 73 5.08 -20.89 5.71
N ILE A 74 4.39 -20.36 6.71
CA ILE A 74 4.24 -20.96 8.03
C ILE A 74 2.81 -21.43 8.16
N ILE A 75 2.63 -22.72 8.45
CA ILE A 75 1.33 -23.38 8.55
C ILE A 75 1.23 -24.03 9.92
N ASP A 76 0.08 -23.96 10.58
CA ASP A 76 -0.14 -24.66 11.85
C ASP A 76 -0.47 -26.15 11.69
N SER A 77 -0.60 -26.85 12.81
CA SER A 77 -0.90 -28.27 12.82
C SER A 77 -2.27 -28.65 12.26
N SER A 78 -3.18 -27.66 12.09
CA SER A 78 -4.48 -27.85 11.45
C SER A 78 -4.43 -27.65 9.93
N GLY A 79 -3.32 -27.16 9.40
CA GLY A 79 -3.17 -26.85 7.97
C GLY A 79 -3.53 -25.40 7.62
N GLU A 80 -3.84 -24.55 8.61
CA GLU A 80 -4.18 -23.16 8.38
C GLU A 80 -2.91 -22.29 8.23
N PRO A 81 -2.89 -21.31 7.31
CA PRO A 81 -1.76 -20.41 7.15
C PRO A 81 -1.63 -19.47 8.36
N VAL A 82 -0.40 -19.31 8.84
CA VAL A 82 -0.05 -18.52 10.03
C VAL A 82 0.68 -17.26 9.63
N ALA A 83 1.71 -17.38 8.79
CA ALA A 83 2.50 -16.23 8.35
C ALA A 83 3.29 -16.51 7.07
N VAL A 84 3.75 -15.45 6.41
CA VAL A 84 4.71 -15.47 5.32
C VAL A 84 5.88 -14.56 5.67
N MET A 85 7.08 -15.13 5.68
CA MET A 85 8.34 -14.44 5.94
C MET A 85 9.18 -14.43 4.67
N THR A 86 9.59 -13.26 4.19
CA THR A 86 10.38 -13.15 2.94
C THR A 86 11.84 -12.90 3.28
N ASP A 87 12.75 -13.67 2.71
CA ASP A 87 14.17 -13.57 3.01
C ASP A 87 14.66 -12.15 2.72
N GLY A 88 15.50 -11.59 3.58
CA GLY A 88 15.98 -10.21 3.50
C GLY A 88 14.99 -9.15 3.97
N ALA A 89 13.69 -9.45 4.11
CA ALA A 89 12.69 -8.48 4.57
C ALA A 89 12.44 -8.57 6.09
N ARG A 90 12.10 -7.44 6.69
CA ARG A 90 11.60 -7.37 8.09
C ARG A 90 10.08 -7.35 8.17
N THR A 91 9.39 -6.95 7.11
CA THR A 91 7.94 -7.03 6.99
C THR A 91 7.52 -8.50 6.95
N ALA A 92 6.70 -8.84 7.93
CA ALA A 92 6.18 -10.18 8.13
C ALA A 92 4.66 -10.14 7.99
N HIS A 93 4.14 -11.05 7.18
CA HIS A 93 2.74 -11.10 6.82
C HIS A 93 2.07 -12.15 7.70
N ILE A 94 1.29 -11.75 8.69
CA ILE A 94 0.67 -12.63 9.67
C ILE A 94 -0.82 -12.74 9.36
N TYR A 95 -1.33 -13.97 9.27
CA TYR A 95 -2.76 -14.22 9.17
C TYR A 95 -3.42 -14.03 10.53
N GLY A 96 -4.42 -13.14 10.57
CA GLY A 96 -5.13 -12.77 11.80
C GLY A 96 -6.62 -12.55 11.56
N PRO A 97 -7.31 -11.92 12.54
CA PRO A 97 -8.72 -11.59 12.40
C PRO A 97 -8.98 -10.75 11.13
N PRO A 98 -10.10 -10.99 10.42
CA PRO A 98 -10.47 -10.21 9.26
C PRO A 98 -10.78 -8.76 9.67
N ARG A 99 -10.53 -7.83 8.75
CA ARG A 99 -10.78 -6.41 8.91
C ARG A 99 -11.00 -5.74 7.56
N THR A 100 -11.67 -4.60 7.61
CA THR A 100 -12.03 -3.80 6.44
C THR A 100 -11.43 -2.41 6.59
N PHE A 101 -10.87 -1.88 5.51
CA PHE A 101 -10.43 -0.49 5.41
C PHE A 101 -11.28 0.24 4.37
N GLU A 102 -11.70 1.46 4.69
CA GLU A 102 -12.59 2.29 3.89
C GLU A 102 -12.11 3.75 3.94
N GLU A 103 -12.26 4.47 2.82
CA GLU A 103 -12.02 5.91 2.71
C GLU A 103 -13.13 6.55 1.86
N PRO A 104 -14.36 6.67 2.40
CA PRO A 104 -15.58 6.91 1.62
C PRO A 104 -15.65 8.29 0.95
N ARG A 105 -14.73 9.21 1.28
CA ARG A 105 -14.73 10.55 0.67
C ARG A 105 -14.40 10.51 -0.81
N PHE A 106 -13.47 9.65 -1.21
CA PHE A 106 -12.90 9.66 -2.55
C PHE A 106 -13.05 8.33 -3.30
N THR A 107 -13.59 7.29 -2.67
CA THR A 107 -13.89 6.01 -3.32
C THR A 107 -14.94 5.22 -2.53
N ASP A 108 -15.71 4.39 -3.21
CA ASP A 108 -16.57 3.37 -2.57
C ASP A 108 -15.84 2.04 -2.36
N ALA A 109 -14.62 1.89 -2.92
CA ALA A 109 -13.84 0.66 -2.84
C ALA A 109 -13.43 0.37 -1.39
N LYS A 110 -13.39 -0.92 -1.07
CA LYS A 110 -13.05 -1.41 0.27
C LYS A 110 -11.92 -2.42 0.19
N ILE A 111 -11.05 -2.42 1.21
CA ILE A 111 -10.04 -3.47 1.35
C ILE A 111 -10.47 -4.40 2.46
N GLU A 112 -10.88 -5.61 2.11
CA GLU A 112 -11.11 -6.69 3.07
C GLU A 112 -9.86 -7.58 3.14
N THR A 113 -9.30 -7.75 4.34
CA THR A 113 -8.09 -8.55 4.50
C THR A 113 -7.99 -9.23 5.85
N LYS A 114 -7.39 -10.42 5.86
CA LYS A 114 -6.92 -11.12 7.07
C LYS A 114 -5.43 -10.89 7.33
N MET A 115 -4.75 -10.16 6.44
CA MET A 115 -3.32 -9.94 6.52
C MET A 115 -3.00 -8.82 7.52
N TRP A 116 -2.12 -9.12 8.46
CA TRP A 116 -1.52 -8.18 9.40
C TRP A 116 -0.03 -8.09 9.10
N VAL A 117 0.47 -6.89 8.82
CA VAL A 117 1.85 -6.66 8.38
C VAL A 117 2.64 -6.09 9.55
N ARG A 118 3.47 -6.92 10.16
CA ARG A 118 4.28 -6.57 11.33
C ARG A 118 5.73 -6.38 10.95
N LEU A 119 6.47 -5.61 11.75
CA LEU A 119 7.90 -5.46 11.60
C LEU A 119 8.64 -6.42 12.54
N ALA A 120 9.39 -7.35 11.97
CA ALA A 120 10.33 -8.19 12.70
C ALA A 120 11.54 -7.36 13.18
N PRO A 121 12.20 -7.76 14.29
CA PRO A 121 13.36 -7.04 14.81
C PRO A 121 14.56 -7.06 13.85
N GLN A 122 14.66 -8.10 13.02
CA GLN A 122 15.71 -8.27 12.02
C GLN A 122 15.15 -8.88 10.74
N ALA A 123 15.93 -8.82 9.66
CA ALA A 123 15.55 -9.39 8.38
C ALA A 123 15.43 -10.91 8.50
N TRP A 124 14.39 -11.47 7.87
CA TRP A 124 14.21 -12.91 7.80
C TRP A 124 15.29 -13.57 6.93
N HIS A 125 15.63 -14.81 7.23
CA HIS A 125 16.43 -15.67 6.37
C HIS A 125 16.03 -17.13 6.59
N ALA A 126 16.29 -18.00 5.61
CA ALA A 126 16.10 -19.44 5.79
C ALA A 126 16.88 -19.95 7.03
N GLY A 127 16.23 -20.76 7.86
CA GLY A 127 16.79 -21.27 9.11
C GLY A 127 16.41 -20.45 10.35
N ALA A 128 15.96 -19.20 10.18
CA ALA A 128 15.52 -18.34 11.27
C ALA A 128 14.35 -18.94 12.07
N GLU A 129 13.60 -19.90 11.50
CA GLU A 129 12.55 -20.63 12.20
C GLU A 129 13.03 -21.43 13.43
N GLN A 130 14.35 -21.64 13.54
CA GLN A 130 14.99 -22.33 14.67
C GLN A 130 15.58 -21.35 15.69
N GLU A 131 15.59 -20.05 15.39
CA GLU A 131 16.23 -19.04 16.22
C GLU A 131 15.28 -18.48 17.27
N THR A 132 15.80 -18.30 18.49
CA THR A 132 15.02 -17.84 19.65
C THR A 132 14.34 -16.50 19.39
N TRP A 133 15.03 -15.54 18.75
CA TRP A 133 14.46 -14.22 18.47
C TRP A 133 13.18 -14.33 17.66
N PHE A 134 13.12 -15.26 16.70
CA PHE A 134 11.99 -15.41 15.81
C PHE A 134 10.85 -16.16 16.49
N ILE A 135 11.17 -17.24 17.21
CA ILE A 135 10.18 -18.03 17.95
C ILE A 135 9.44 -17.13 18.95
N ASP A 136 10.18 -16.34 19.73
CA ASP A 136 9.61 -15.41 20.71
C ASP A 136 8.84 -14.28 20.04
N TRP A 137 9.43 -13.67 19.00
CA TRP A 137 8.80 -12.58 18.27
C TRP A 137 7.50 -13.01 17.59
N LEU A 138 7.46 -14.16 16.89
CA LEU A 138 6.26 -14.64 16.20
C LEU A 138 5.14 -14.92 17.20
N ALA A 139 5.47 -15.54 18.35
CA ALA A 139 4.50 -15.79 19.40
C ALA A 139 3.88 -14.50 19.96
N ALA A 140 4.68 -13.44 20.11
CA ALA A 140 4.21 -12.12 20.53
C ALA A 140 3.40 -11.42 19.42
N ALA A 141 3.90 -11.41 18.18
CA ALA A 141 3.30 -10.73 17.04
C ALA A 141 1.90 -11.28 16.70
N ARG A 142 1.66 -12.58 16.89
CA ARG A 142 0.32 -13.19 16.74
C ARG A 142 -0.69 -12.71 17.79
N LYS A 143 -0.23 -12.29 18.97
CA LYS A 143 -1.06 -11.77 20.06
C LYS A 143 -1.17 -10.24 20.03
N ASP A 144 -0.31 -9.58 19.26
CA ASP A 144 -0.32 -8.14 19.13
C ASP A 144 -1.62 -7.66 18.44
N ARG A 145 -2.24 -6.64 19.05
CA ARG A 145 -3.45 -5.97 18.58
C ARG A 145 -3.23 -4.50 18.33
N SER A 146 -2.00 -4.00 18.49
CA SER A 146 -1.62 -2.65 18.08
C SER A 146 -1.85 -2.45 16.57
N PRO A 147 -2.01 -1.21 16.09
CA PRO A 147 -2.03 -0.91 14.67
C PRO A 147 -0.78 -1.46 13.97
N ASP A 148 -0.96 -2.11 12.83
CA ASP A 148 0.10 -2.62 11.96
C ASP A 148 0.31 -1.66 10.78
N VAL A 149 1.13 -2.01 9.78
CA VAL A 149 1.39 -1.13 8.61
C VAL A 149 0.10 -0.62 7.97
N LEU A 150 -0.86 -1.50 7.70
CA LEU A 150 -2.10 -1.11 7.01
C LEU A 150 -2.94 -0.21 7.90
N ALA A 151 -3.13 -0.56 9.17
CA ALA A 151 -3.91 0.28 10.08
C ALA A 151 -3.28 1.67 10.28
N ILE A 152 -1.95 1.75 10.40
CA ILE A 152 -1.23 3.01 10.54
C ILE A 152 -1.31 3.84 9.25
N ALA A 153 -1.30 3.22 8.07
CA ALA A 153 -1.46 3.94 6.80
C ALA A 153 -2.79 4.73 6.76
N PHE A 154 -3.87 4.17 7.29
CA PHE A 154 -5.19 4.82 7.38
C PHE A 154 -5.31 5.85 8.53
N GLU A 155 -4.29 6.00 9.38
CA GLU A 155 -4.29 7.03 10.43
C GLU A 155 -3.94 8.43 9.93
N TYR A 156 -3.68 8.58 8.62
CA TYR A 156 -3.25 9.83 7.98
C TYR A 156 -4.07 10.22 6.75
N VAL A 157 -5.16 9.50 6.44
CA VAL A 157 -6.06 9.86 5.35
C VAL A 157 -6.92 11.08 5.71
N ASP A 158 -7.60 11.65 4.72
CA ASP A 158 -8.55 12.76 4.93
C ASP A 158 -9.55 12.44 6.06
N GLY A 159 -9.69 13.38 7.01
CA GLY A 159 -10.59 13.24 8.14
C GLY A 159 -10.16 12.21 9.21
N ALA A 160 -8.96 11.61 9.11
CA ALA A 160 -8.48 10.68 10.12
C ALA A 160 -8.44 11.33 11.51
N PRO A 161 -8.95 10.65 12.57
CA PRO A 161 -9.03 11.22 13.90
C PRO A 161 -7.66 11.61 14.45
N VAL A 162 -7.58 12.83 15.02
CA VAL A 162 -6.37 13.30 15.69
C VAL A 162 -6.08 12.46 16.93
N LYS A 163 -4.87 11.91 16.99
CA LYS A 163 -4.33 11.23 18.17
C LYS A 163 -3.16 12.01 18.74
N LYS A 164 -3.14 12.15 20.06
CA LYS A 164 -2.11 12.88 20.81
C LYS A 164 -1.45 11.99 21.83
N ASP A 165 -0.16 12.22 22.08
CA ASP A 165 0.56 11.56 23.16
C ASP A 165 0.24 12.21 24.53
N ASN A 166 0.89 11.71 25.58
CA ASN A 166 0.70 12.20 26.95
C ASN A 166 1.17 13.65 27.15
N GLN A 167 1.92 14.22 26.21
CA GLN A 167 2.40 15.60 26.23
C GLN A 167 1.51 16.52 25.37
N GLY A 168 0.47 15.96 24.73
CA GLY A 168 -0.45 16.69 23.86
C GLY A 168 0.05 16.86 22.43
N GLN A 169 1.19 16.26 22.06
CA GLN A 169 1.74 16.31 20.70
C GLN A 169 0.92 15.40 19.79
N GLN A 170 0.47 15.93 18.66
CA GLN A 170 -0.20 15.14 17.63
C GLN A 170 0.81 14.21 16.96
N TYR A 171 0.49 12.92 16.91
CA TYR A 171 1.32 11.91 16.24
C TYR A 171 0.60 11.21 15.08
N SER A 172 -0.72 11.38 14.98
CA SER A 172 -1.59 10.80 13.96
C SER A 172 -2.83 11.69 13.78
N GLY A 173 -3.44 11.59 12.60
CA GLY A 173 -4.54 12.42 12.12
C GLY A 173 -4.30 12.82 10.67
N ASP A 174 -5.30 13.42 10.05
CA ASP A 174 -5.26 13.94 8.67
C ASP A 174 -3.92 14.62 8.34
N ALA A 175 -3.33 14.25 7.20
CA ALA A 175 -2.05 14.75 6.73
C ALA A 175 -2.22 15.40 5.36
N SER A 176 -1.80 16.65 5.24
CA SER A 176 -1.67 17.32 3.94
C SER A 176 -0.50 16.75 3.13
N PHE A 177 -0.44 17.00 1.82
CA PHE A 177 0.75 16.65 1.03
C PHE A 177 1.90 17.64 1.29
N GLY A 178 1.56 18.91 1.39
CA GLY A 178 2.48 20.03 1.54
C GLY A 178 1.79 21.37 1.31
N PRO A 179 2.53 22.49 1.47
CA PRO A 179 1.99 23.81 1.16
C PRO A 179 1.66 23.93 -0.34
N PRO A 180 0.80 24.88 -0.73
CA PRO A 180 0.56 25.20 -2.14
C PRO A 180 1.88 25.40 -2.91
N ASP A 181 1.97 24.84 -4.11
CA ASP A 181 3.15 25.03 -4.96
C ASP A 181 3.08 26.41 -5.65
N PRO A 182 4.08 27.30 -5.46
CA PRO A 182 4.11 28.59 -6.16
C PRO A 182 4.20 28.47 -7.69
N ALA A 183 4.68 27.33 -8.21
CA ALA A 183 4.82 27.06 -9.64
C ALA A 183 3.63 26.29 -10.25
N ASP A 184 2.77 25.71 -9.40
CA ASP A 184 1.58 24.98 -9.82
C ASP A 184 0.39 25.37 -8.93
N PRO A 185 -0.50 26.28 -9.39
CA PRO A 185 -1.63 26.77 -8.61
C PRO A 185 -2.61 25.70 -8.13
N GLU A 186 -2.64 24.53 -8.78
CA GLU A 186 -3.48 23.39 -8.41
C GLU A 186 -2.68 22.30 -7.67
N GLY A 187 -1.36 22.49 -7.53
CA GLY A 187 -0.43 21.55 -6.94
C GLY A 187 0.01 21.91 -5.53
N ARG A 188 0.65 20.94 -4.87
CA ARG A 188 1.28 21.05 -3.56
C ARG A 188 2.76 20.74 -3.68
N ALA A 189 3.57 21.52 -2.97
CA ALA A 189 5.02 21.38 -3.00
C ALA A 189 5.46 20.11 -2.23
N GLU A 190 6.13 19.20 -2.94
CA GLU A 190 6.83 18.05 -2.35
C GLU A 190 7.85 18.47 -1.28
N ARG A 191 8.41 17.48 -0.57
CA ARG A 191 9.47 17.54 0.46
C ARG A 191 9.02 17.46 1.91
N SER A 192 7.74 17.20 2.18
CA SER A 192 7.24 16.97 3.54
C SER A 192 7.59 15.55 4.03
N ASP A 193 8.36 15.43 5.10
CA ASP A 193 8.73 14.15 5.75
C ASP A 193 8.02 13.97 7.11
N PHE A 194 8.20 12.82 7.77
CA PHE A 194 7.56 12.54 9.06
C PHE A 194 7.89 13.58 10.14
N TYR A 195 9.10 14.14 10.13
CA TYR A 195 9.51 15.15 11.11
C TYR A 195 8.82 16.50 10.88
N ASP A 196 8.42 16.82 9.65
CA ASP A 196 7.61 18.00 9.32
C ASP A 196 6.19 17.85 9.86
N TYR A 197 5.58 16.67 9.64
CA TYR A 197 4.27 16.35 10.20
C TYR A 197 4.24 16.52 11.72
N LEU A 198 5.27 16.02 12.40
CA LEU A 198 5.37 16.08 13.86
C LEU A 198 5.77 17.46 14.38
N GLY A 199 6.37 18.31 13.56
CA GLY A 199 6.98 19.58 13.99
C GLY A 199 8.19 19.37 14.90
N MET A 200 8.91 18.25 14.79
CA MET A 200 10.00 17.87 15.69
C MET A 200 11.29 17.60 14.91
N GLY A 201 12.43 18.14 15.36
CA GLY A 201 13.73 17.80 14.78
C GLY A 201 14.07 16.32 14.94
N TRP A 202 14.78 15.76 13.96
CA TRP A 202 15.19 14.36 13.96
C TRP A 202 16.66 14.19 13.58
N THR A 203 17.38 13.35 14.33
CA THR A 203 18.76 12.95 13.99
C THR A 203 18.74 11.52 13.45
N PHE A 204 19.10 11.37 12.18
CA PHE A 204 19.19 10.06 11.53
C PHE A 204 20.44 9.31 11.98
N LEU A 205 20.44 7.98 11.79
CA LEU A 205 21.59 7.13 12.14
C LEU A 205 22.86 7.50 11.36
N ASP A 206 22.70 8.08 10.16
CA ASP A 206 23.80 8.61 9.34
C ASP A 206 24.25 10.02 9.75
N GLY A 207 23.79 10.52 10.91
CA GLY A 207 24.18 11.82 11.47
C GLY A 207 23.53 13.03 10.82
N LYS A 208 22.78 12.85 9.72
CA LYS A 208 22.03 13.95 9.11
C LYS A 208 20.91 14.39 10.05
N ILE A 209 20.66 15.69 10.08
CA ILE A 209 19.57 16.29 10.85
C ILE A 209 18.43 16.68 9.89
N GLY A 210 17.22 16.21 10.20
CA GLY A 210 15.97 16.71 9.64
C GLY A 210 15.43 17.80 10.56
N ALA A 211 15.24 19.00 10.02
CA ALA A 211 14.62 20.11 10.73
C ALA A 211 13.20 20.33 10.16
N PRO A 212 12.17 20.43 11.01
CA PRO A 212 10.81 20.66 10.54
C PRO A 212 10.68 22.06 9.93
N ASP A 213 9.96 22.14 8.82
CA ASP A 213 9.51 23.40 8.23
C ASP A 213 8.10 23.73 8.75
N PRO A 214 7.87 24.86 9.44
CA PRO A 214 6.54 25.26 9.90
C PRO A 214 5.49 25.36 8.78
N ALA A 215 5.89 25.66 7.55
CA ALA A 215 4.98 25.66 6.39
C ALA A 215 4.49 24.26 5.98
N ARG A 216 5.08 23.21 6.57
CA ARG A 216 4.80 21.79 6.32
C ARG A 216 4.28 21.07 7.57
N ALA A 217 3.81 21.83 8.57
CA ALA A 217 3.17 21.26 9.74
C ALA A 217 2.02 20.33 9.31
N LEU A 218 1.99 19.12 9.86
CA LEU A 218 1.01 18.08 9.51
C LEU A 218 1.02 17.69 8.01
N ALA A 219 2.16 17.79 7.33
CA ALA A 219 2.30 17.40 5.94
C ALA A 219 3.18 16.15 5.76
N LEU A 220 2.80 15.28 4.83
CA LEU A 220 3.52 14.08 4.41
C LEU A 220 3.47 13.96 2.88
N ASP A 221 4.61 14.06 2.20
CA ASP A 221 4.69 13.71 0.77
C ASP A 221 4.68 12.19 0.57
N CYS A 222 4.66 11.73 -0.68
CA CYS A 222 4.53 10.30 -1.02
C CYS A 222 5.53 9.40 -0.28
N SER A 223 6.78 9.84 -0.14
CA SER A 223 7.86 9.08 0.52
C SER A 223 8.00 9.43 2.00
N GLY A 224 7.64 10.65 2.40
CA GLY A 224 7.51 11.05 3.80
C GLY A 224 6.42 10.25 4.52
N PHE A 225 5.33 9.96 3.84
CA PHE A 225 4.26 9.07 4.32
C PHE A 225 4.80 7.65 4.59
N LEU A 226 5.59 7.08 3.70
CA LEU A 226 6.23 5.77 3.94
C LEU A 226 7.15 5.83 5.17
N ARG A 227 7.94 6.89 5.32
CA ARG A 227 8.85 7.06 6.47
C ARG A 227 8.11 7.31 7.76
N MET A 228 6.92 7.93 7.72
CA MET A 228 6.02 8.01 8.86
C MET A 228 5.55 6.61 9.27
N VAL A 229 4.94 5.86 8.34
CA VAL A 229 4.34 4.55 8.61
C VAL A 229 5.39 3.52 9.06
N TYR A 230 6.41 3.27 8.24
CA TYR A 230 7.41 2.23 8.54
C TYR A 230 8.46 2.72 9.53
N GLY A 231 8.92 3.95 9.36
CA GLY A 231 10.04 4.46 10.14
C GLY A 231 9.63 4.94 11.53
N HIS A 232 8.97 6.09 11.59
CA HIS A 232 8.63 6.72 12.86
C HIS A 232 7.61 5.91 13.67
N ARG A 233 6.54 5.40 13.04
CA ARG A 233 5.45 4.71 13.75
C ARG A 233 5.78 3.26 14.07
N LEU A 234 6.52 2.56 13.21
CA LEU A 234 6.84 1.13 13.39
C LEU A 234 8.31 0.85 13.75
N GLY A 235 9.18 1.86 13.77
CA GLY A 235 10.57 1.72 14.21
C GLY A 235 11.51 1.12 13.16
N TYR A 236 11.16 1.17 11.87
CA TYR A 236 12.11 0.81 10.81
C TYR A 236 13.25 1.84 10.75
N PRO A 237 14.54 1.43 10.74
CA PRO A 237 15.65 2.36 10.62
C PRO A 237 15.49 3.32 9.43
N LEU A 238 15.68 4.61 9.68
CA LEU A 238 15.64 5.65 8.65
C LEU A 238 17.03 6.24 8.45
N ARG A 239 17.37 6.55 7.20
CA ARG A 239 18.55 7.35 6.86
C ARG A 239 18.17 8.67 6.24
N GLY A 240 18.98 9.69 6.44
CA GLY A 240 18.74 11.03 5.93
C GLY A 240 19.27 11.23 4.51
N THR A 241 20.18 10.39 4.06
CA THR A 241 20.80 10.41 2.74
C THR A 241 20.03 9.58 1.70
N ASN A 242 20.30 9.83 0.41
CA ASN A 242 19.71 9.10 -0.72
C ASN A 242 20.74 8.21 -1.45
N THR A 243 21.88 7.94 -0.81
CA THR A 243 22.94 7.03 -1.25
C THR A 243 22.73 5.63 -0.66
N PRO A 244 23.43 4.58 -1.13
CA PRO A 244 23.43 3.27 -0.48
C PRO A 244 23.78 3.35 1.02
N GLY A 245 23.14 2.53 1.85
CA GLY A 245 23.36 2.49 3.29
C GLY A 245 22.27 1.73 4.06
N GLU A 246 22.38 1.69 5.38
CA GLU A 246 21.36 1.09 6.25
C GLU A 246 20.13 2.00 6.40
N GLY A 247 18.95 1.40 6.54
CA GLY A 247 17.69 2.11 6.75
C GLY A 247 17.05 2.67 5.47
N LEU A 248 15.78 3.07 5.59
CA LEU A 248 14.98 3.58 4.48
C LEU A 248 15.42 5.01 4.12
N PRO A 249 15.82 5.30 2.86
CA PRO A 249 16.23 6.64 2.43
C PRO A 249 15.04 7.61 2.32
N ARG A 250 15.32 8.88 2.00
CA ARG A 250 14.29 9.93 1.96
C ARG A 250 13.42 9.90 0.70
N ARG A 251 14.02 9.71 -0.48
CA ARG A 251 13.33 9.87 -1.77
C ARG A 251 12.84 8.56 -2.34
N ALA A 252 11.69 8.58 -3.03
CA ALA A 252 11.09 7.40 -3.67
C ALA A 252 12.08 6.65 -4.59
N TYR A 253 12.82 7.36 -5.46
CA TYR A 253 13.83 6.72 -6.31
C TYR A 253 14.90 5.99 -5.50
N ALA A 254 15.37 6.61 -4.40
CA ALA A 254 16.41 6.04 -3.56
C ALA A 254 15.88 4.84 -2.76
N MET A 255 14.61 4.86 -2.35
CA MET A 255 13.96 3.71 -1.73
C MET A 255 13.87 2.55 -2.73
N ALA A 256 13.49 2.83 -3.97
CA ALA A 256 13.41 1.82 -5.02
C ALA A 256 14.79 1.25 -5.41
N GLU A 257 15.84 2.06 -5.44
CA GLU A 257 17.18 1.65 -5.88
C GLU A 257 18.02 1.06 -4.74
N PHE A 258 18.00 1.71 -3.58
CA PHE A 258 18.90 1.45 -2.45
C PHE A 258 18.16 1.19 -1.13
N GLY A 259 16.84 0.99 -1.18
CA GLY A 259 16.06 0.62 -0.01
C GLY A 259 16.46 -0.76 0.52
N PRO A 260 16.17 -1.04 1.79
CA PRO A 260 16.41 -2.35 2.38
C PRO A 260 15.47 -3.41 1.80
N GLY A 261 15.64 -4.66 2.25
CA GLY A 261 14.78 -5.77 1.86
C GLY A 261 15.02 -6.24 0.43
N VAL A 262 13.97 -6.82 -0.16
CA VAL A 262 14.02 -7.48 -1.46
C VAL A 262 13.30 -6.67 -2.52
N GLN A 263 13.96 -6.49 -3.67
CA GLN A 263 13.30 -6.03 -4.89
C GLN A 263 12.48 -7.16 -5.48
N LEU A 264 11.16 -6.97 -5.53
CA LEU A 264 10.21 -7.99 -5.98
C LEU A 264 10.13 -8.10 -7.51
N MET A 265 10.41 -6.98 -8.18
CA MET A 265 10.44 -6.87 -9.64
C MET A 265 11.39 -5.74 -10.04
N PRO A 266 12.22 -5.90 -11.09
CA PRO A 266 13.19 -4.89 -11.49
C PRO A 266 12.52 -3.65 -12.11
N ASN A 267 13.10 -2.47 -11.89
CA ASN A 267 12.75 -1.29 -12.67
C ASN A 267 13.42 -1.37 -14.04
N THR A 268 12.66 -1.73 -15.08
CA THR A 268 13.14 -1.80 -16.47
C THR A 268 12.85 -0.52 -17.27
N GLY A 269 12.30 0.51 -16.62
CA GLY A 269 11.72 1.69 -17.28
C GLY A 269 10.38 1.43 -17.98
N GLN A 270 9.92 0.17 -18.01
CA GLN A 270 8.62 -0.23 -18.53
C GLN A 270 7.67 -0.55 -17.37
N ARG A 271 6.39 -0.79 -17.69
CA ARG A 271 5.41 -1.30 -16.73
C ARG A 271 5.93 -2.57 -16.05
N ALA A 272 5.90 -2.58 -14.72
CA ALA A 272 6.30 -3.74 -13.94
C ALA A 272 5.40 -4.95 -14.21
N ARG A 273 5.99 -6.15 -14.11
CA ARG A 273 5.31 -7.45 -14.23
C ARG A 273 5.53 -8.25 -12.95
N GLY A 274 4.72 -9.29 -12.76
CA GLY A 274 4.81 -10.16 -11.58
C GLY A 274 4.08 -9.58 -10.37
N ILE A 275 2.89 -9.02 -10.59
CA ILE A 275 2.05 -8.43 -9.55
C ILE A 275 1.63 -9.46 -8.48
N ASP A 276 1.61 -10.74 -8.86
CA ASP A 276 1.37 -11.90 -8.01
C ASP A 276 2.43 -12.10 -6.91
N ARG A 277 3.59 -11.43 -7.04
CA ARG A 277 4.64 -11.42 -6.01
C ARG A 277 4.32 -10.48 -4.85
N LEU A 278 3.40 -9.53 -5.05
CA LEU A 278 3.07 -8.52 -4.06
C LEU A 278 2.24 -9.11 -2.92
N LEU A 279 2.51 -8.63 -1.71
CA LEU A 279 1.72 -8.85 -0.50
C LEU A 279 1.40 -7.49 0.14
N PRO A 280 0.24 -7.36 0.82
CA PRO A 280 -0.13 -6.10 1.48
C PRO A 280 1.01 -5.57 2.37
N GLY A 281 1.31 -4.28 2.30
CA GLY A 281 2.45 -3.67 2.97
C GLY A 281 3.73 -3.60 2.13
N ASP A 282 3.73 -4.11 0.89
CA ASP A 282 4.86 -3.85 -0.01
C ASP A 282 4.90 -2.39 -0.45
N LEU A 283 6.12 -1.86 -0.61
CA LEU A 283 6.34 -0.54 -1.19
C LEU A 283 6.23 -0.63 -2.71
N VAL A 284 5.39 0.22 -3.30
CA VAL A 284 5.23 0.32 -4.76
C VAL A 284 5.74 1.66 -5.27
N PHE A 285 6.40 1.64 -6.43
CA PHE A 285 7.10 2.81 -6.97
C PHE A 285 6.70 3.09 -8.41
N PHE A 286 6.52 4.37 -8.72
CA PHE A 286 5.96 4.82 -9.98
C PHE A 286 6.77 5.95 -10.61
N ASN A 287 6.52 6.16 -11.90
CA ASN A 287 6.80 7.42 -12.56
C ASN A 287 5.49 8.20 -12.79
N ALA A 288 5.16 9.10 -11.87
CA ALA A 288 4.01 9.99 -11.90
C ALA A 288 4.22 11.28 -12.71
N GLN A 289 5.34 11.44 -13.44
CA GLN A 289 5.50 12.59 -14.31
C GLN A 289 4.51 12.55 -15.50
N PRO A 290 4.17 13.74 -16.05
CA PRO A 290 3.36 13.84 -17.26
C PRO A 290 3.98 13.10 -18.47
N ILE A 291 5.31 13.07 -18.55
CA ILE A 291 6.06 12.38 -19.60
C ILE A 291 6.72 11.15 -18.97
N PRO A 292 6.32 9.92 -19.37
CA PRO A 292 6.93 8.70 -18.86
C PRO A 292 8.42 8.65 -19.18
N THR A 293 9.24 8.77 -18.14
CA THR A 293 10.67 8.48 -18.14
C THR A 293 10.95 7.15 -17.42
N GLY A 294 12.20 6.72 -17.34
CA GLY A 294 12.59 5.61 -16.45
C GLY A 294 12.69 6.00 -14.97
N GLN A 295 12.52 7.28 -14.64
CA GLN A 295 12.75 7.83 -13.32
C GLN A 295 11.57 7.55 -12.38
N ILE A 296 11.88 7.19 -11.14
CA ILE A 296 10.90 7.05 -10.07
C ILE A 296 10.79 8.37 -9.32
N ASP A 297 9.56 8.82 -9.09
CA ASP A 297 9.24 10.05 -8.37
C ASP A 297 8.12 9.88 -7.34
N HIS A 298 7.31 8.82 -7.47
CA HIS A 298 6.18 8.55 -6.60
C HIS A 298 6.25 7.18 -5.96
N SER A 299 5.64 7.05 -4.78
CA SER A 299 5.63 5.83 -4.00
C SER A 299 4.36 5.65 -3.18
N GLY A 300 4.01 4.40 -2.88
CA GLY A 300 2.85 4.05 -2.05
C GLY A 300 3.02 2.71 -1.34
N ILE A 301 1.95 2.30 -0.65
CA ILE A 301 1.85 1.02 0.06
C ILE A 301 0.78 0.19 -0.63
N TYR A 302 1.13 -1.01 -1.09
CA TYR A 302 0.17 -1.95 -1.65
C TYR A 302 -0.78 -2.45 -0.55
N LEU A 303 -2.09 -2.41 -0.79
CA LEU A 303 -3.11 -2.77 0.19
C LEU A 303 -3.62 -4.20 0.04
N GLY A 304 -3.47 -4.79 -1.15
CA GLY A 304 -4.12 -6.05 -1.52
C GLY A 304 -5.14 -5.84 -2.63
N LEU A 305 -6.07 -6.77 -2.72
CA LEU A 305 -7.23 -6.66 -3.59
C LEU A 305 -8.31 -5.81 -2.91
N ASP A 306 -8.97 -4.94 -3.67
CA ASP A 306 -10.22 -4.33 -3.24
C ASP A 306 -11.42 -5.27 -3.44
N ASP A 307 -12.60 -4.84 -3.00
CA ASP A 307 -13.88 -5.55 -3.13
C ASP A 307 -14.36 -5.67 -4.59
N GLY A 308 -13.71 -4.99 -5.54
CA GLY A 308 -13.83 -5.21 -6.98
C GLY A 308 -12.85 -6.23 -7.55
N GLY A 309 -11.92 -6.75 -6.73
CA GLY A 309 -10.88 -7.69 -7.16
C GLY A 309 -9.68 -7.04 -7.83
N HIS A 310 -9.48 -5.73 -7.67
CA HIS A 310 -8.37 -4.98 -8.26
C HIS A 310 -7.23 -4.74 -7.27
N HIS A 311 -6.00 -4.70 -7.78
CA HIS A 311 -4.80 -4.52 -6.98
C HIS A 311 -4.63 -3.05 -6.59
N ARG A 312 -5.07 -2.69 -5.38
CA ARG A 312 -5.11 -1.30 -4.92
C ARG A 312 -3.93 -0.94 -4.02
N PHE A 313 -3.55 0.33 -4.04
CA PHE A 313 -2.54 0.90 -3.15
C PHE A 313 -2.99 2.22 -2.53
N ILE A 314 -2.35 2.62 -1.44
CA ILE A 314 -2.49 3.93 -0.79
C ILE A 314 -1.21 4.74 -0.99
N SER A 315 -1.33 6.04 -1.29
CA SER A 315 -0.18 6.93 -1.37
C SER A 315 -0.58 8.36 -1.00
N SER A 316 0.40 9.16 -0.55
CA SER A 316 0.17 10.60 -0.40
C SER A 316 0.29 11.30 -1.74
N ARG A 317 -0.75 12.02 -2.17
CA ARG A 317 -0.85 12.65 -3.49
C ARG A 317 -1.10 14.14 -3.37
N SER A 318 -0.49 14.91 -4.27
CA SER A 318 -0.62 16.36 -4.36
C SER A 318 -2.08 16.78 -4.62
N GLN A 319 -2.76 16.10 -5.56
CA GLN A 319 -4.10 16.48 -6.02
C GLN A 319 -5.21 16.22 -5.00
N THR A 320 -5.00 15.27 -4.09
CA THR A 320 -5.94 14.98 -2.99
C THR A 320 -5.50 15.61 -1.67
N ASP A 321 -4.37 16.32 -1.68
CA ASP A 321 -3.71 16.91 -0.51
C ASP A 321 -3.51 15.91 0.64
N GLY A 322 -2.89 14.76 0.38
CA GLY A 322 -2.57 13.81 1.46
C GLY A 322 -2.61 12.33 1.08
N PRO A 323 -2.34 11.42 2.04
CA PRO A 323 -2.52 9.97 1.92
C PRO A 323 -3.94 9.57 1.56
N THR A 324 -4.09 8.69 0.57
CA THR A 324 -5.41 8.25 0.11
C THR A 324 -5.32 7.00 -0.77
N MET A 325 -6.32 6.13 -0.67
CA MET A 325 -6.65 5.03 -1.59
C MET A 325 -7.78 5.40 -2.57
N GLY A 326 -8.23 6.66 -2.54
CA GLY A 326 -9.38 7.16 -3.29
C GLY A 326 -9.15 7.31 -4.79
N ASP A 327 -10.23 7.47 -5.55
CA ASP A 327 -10.18 7.49 -7.02
C ASP A 327 -10.01 8.90 -7.60
N LEU A 328 -10.06 9.93 -6.75
CA LEU A 328 -9.81 11.31 -7.15
C LEU A 328 -8.39 11.44 -7.75
N SER A 329 -8.33 12.01 -8.95
CA SER A 329 -7.11 12.14 -9.75
C SER A 329 -6.46 10.81 -10.15
N GLY A 330 -7.27 9.77 -10.31
CA GLY A 330 -6.90 8.47 -10.87
C GLY A 330 -6.95 7.36 -9.84
N GLU A 331 -7.72 6.31 -10.14
CA GLU A 331 -7.89 5.10 -9.33
C GLU A 331 -6.53 4.45 -9.04
N PRO A 332 -6.08 4.35 -7.77
CA PRO A 332 -4.77 3.84 -7.40
C PRO A 332 -4.71 2.32 -7.51
N LEU A 333 -4.78 1.85 -8.75
CA LEU A 333 -4.74 0.45 -9.15
C LEU A 333 -3.40 0.12 -9.85
N LEU A 334 -2.96 -1.12 -9.72
CA LEU A 334 -1.73 -1.64 -10.32
C LEU A 334 -1.99 -2.52 -11.56
N ASP A 335 -3.19 -3.07 -11.66
CA ASP A 335 -3.69 -3.91 -12.75
C ASP A 335 -4.58 -3.12 -13.72
N GLY A 336 -5.05 -3.76 -14.79
CA GLY A 336 -5.84 -3.08 -15.82
C GLY A 336 -5.03 -2.07 -16.65
N VAL A 337 -5.68 -1.02 -17.12
CA VAL A 337 -5.10 0.04 -17.95
C VAL A 337 -5.36 1.40 -17.30
N GLY A 338 -4.50 2.39 -17.54
CA GLY A 338 -4.73 3.75 -17.05
C GLY A 338 -3.51 4.36 -16.38
N TYR A 339 -3.75 5.45 -15.65
CA TYR A 339 -2.69 6.32 -15.15
C TYR A 339 -1.65 5.57 -14.31
N TRP A 340 -2.08 4.91 -13.24
CA TRP A 340 -1.18 4.22 -12.31
C TRP A 340 -0.63 2.89 -12.83
N PRO A 341 -1.43 2.02 -13.46
CA PRO A 341 -0.92 0.76 -14.00
C PRO A 341 0.21 0.96 -15.02
N ASP A 342 0.09 1.98 -15.89
CA ASP A 342 1.11 2.28 -16.91
C ASP A 342 2.37 2.96 -16.33
N ARG A 343 2.27 3.44 -15.09
CA ARG A 343 3.33 4.15 -14.36
C ARG A 343 4.00 3.31 -13.29
N PHE A 344 3.48 2.13 -12.98
CA PHE A 344 4.10 1.21 -12.02
C PHE A 344 5.43 0.68 -12.56
N ARG A 345 6.52 0.80 -11.78
CA ARG A 345 7.90 0.51 -12.24
C ARG A 345 8.59 -0.59 -11.46
N THR A 346 8.40 -0.65 -10.15
CA THR A 346 9.06 -1.64 -9.29
C THR A 346 8.39 -1.68 -7.92
N ALA A 347 8.68 -2.70 -7.13
CA ALA A 347 8.23 -2.83 -5.76
C ALA A 347 9.32 -3.45 -4.88
N ARG A 348 9.23 -3.16 -3.57
CA ARG A 348 10.10 -3.72 -2.54
C ARG A 348 9.31 -4.20 -1.33
N ARG A 349 9.78 -5.31 -0.77
CA ARG A 349 9.37 -5.79 0.55
C ARG A 349 10.52 -5.52 1.51
N ILE A 350 10.32 -4.62 2.47
CA ILE A 350 11.38 -4.15 3.38
C ILE A 350 11.47 -4.97 4.64
#